data_AF-A0A8T3CVI6-F1
#
_entry.id   AF-A0A8T3CVI6-F1
#
_cell.length_a   1.000
_cell.length_b   1.000
_cell.length_c   1.000
_cell.angle_alpha   90.00
_cell.angle_beta   90.00
_cell.angle_gamma   90.00
#
_symmetry.space_group_name_H-M   'P 1'
#
loop_
_entity.id
_entity.type
_entity.pdbx_description
1 polymer ?
#
loop_
_entity_poly.entity_id
_entity_poly.type
_entity_poly.pdbx_seq_one_letter_code
_entity_poly.pdbx_strand_id
1 'polypeptide(L)'
;MEMSDDIYANAETIRNIKSTSTPDQNPPNSQGKQHSGGRNYRLTAVCLGLLTILLLTVITAIGIYYNGVQNNTMDWIRFHCSCYYVSNEIKTWSESRQYCRARGADLVIINSKEEQMFLSGFQNRWIGLTDDDEEGTWKWVDGTTLITGYWRSGQPDDWYNEDCAAIQKEMSDLYSWNDASCSVAIHWICEKTAPL
;
A
#
# COMPACT_ATOMS: atom_id res chain seq x y z
N MET A 1 -26.28 44.64 14.55
CA MET A 1 -26.92 45.95 14.34
C MET A 1 -25.84 46.83 13.76
N GLU A 2 -25.71 47.11 12.48
CA GLU A 2 -26.55 47.08 11.26
C GLU A 2 -25.58 46.81 10.08
N MET A 3 -25.91 46.04 9.02
CA MET A 3 -26.83 46.30 7.88
C MET A 3 -26.23 47.35 6.93
N SER A 4 -25.62 46.94 5.80
CA SER A 4 -26.18 46.74 4.42
C SER A 4 -25.70 47.89 3.51
N ASP A 5 -24.92 47.61 2.46
CA ASP A 5 -25.32 47.47 1.04
C ASP A 5 -25.44 48.79 0.25
N ASP A 6 -25.21 48.63 -1.06
CA ASP A 6 -25.68 49.44 -2.19
C ASP A 6 -24.86 50.69 -2.61
N ILE A 7 -24.75 51.10 -3.88
CA ILE A 7 -25.19 50.63 -5.21
C ILE A 7 -24.43 51.47 -6.27
N TYR A 8 -24.34 50.92 -7.47
CA TYR A 8 -23.98 51.50 -8.77
C TYR A 8 -24.62 52.86 -9.17
N ALA A 9 -23.91 53.65 -9.99
CA ALA A 9 -24.38 54.49 -11.12
C ALA A 9 -23.28 55.54 -11.45
N ASN A 10 -23.07 56.10 -12.64
CA ASN A 10 -23.56 56.02 -14.02
C ASN A 10 -22.64 56.97 -14.86
N ALA A 11 -22.22 56.61 -16.07
CA ALA A 11 -22.74 57.04 -17.37
C ALA A 11 -22.69 58.57 -17.69
N GLU A 12 -21.87 58.88 -18.72
CA GLU A 12 -21.99 59.99 -19.70
C GLU A 12 -21.76 61.43 -19.18
N THR A 13 -20.99 62.31 -19.82
CA THR A 13 -21.27 62.80 -21.18
C THR A 13 -20.14 63.74 -21.67
N ILE A 14 -19.48 63.33 -22.75
CA ILE A 14 -19.26 64.07 -24.00
C ILE A 14 -19.15 65.61 -23.91
N ARG A 15 -17.97 66.15 -24.28
CA ARG A 15 -17.88 67.43 -25.00
C ARG A 15 -16.88 67.35 -26.16
N ASN A 16 -17.45 67.12 -27.33
CA ASN A 16 -17.24 67.86 -28.58
C ASN A 16 -15.98 68.76 -28.65
N ILE A 17 -15.01 68.38 -29.48
CA ILE A 17 -14.34 69.34 -30.38
C ILE A 17 -14.20 68.67 -31.75
N LYS A 18 -14.96 69.16 -32.73
CA LYS A 18 -14.84 68.88 -34.16
C LYS A 18 -14.41 70.17 -34.85
N SER A 19 -13.28 70.13 -35.55
CA SER A 19 -12.88 70.91 -36.76
C SER A 19 -11.34 70.99 -36.76
N THR A 20 -10.59 70.79 -37.84
CA THR A 20 -10.76 71.42 -39.15
C THR A 20 -9.93 70.68 -40.22
N SER A 21 -10.41 70.80 -41.46
CA SER A 21 -10.02 70.25 -42.78
C SER A 21 -8.57 70.36 -43.28
N THR A 22 -8.17 69.41 -44.15
CA THR A 22 -7.80 69.63 -45.57
C THR A 22 -7.89 68.32 -46.39
N PRO A 23 -8.30 68.33 -47.68
CA PRO A 23 -8.30 67.17 -48.56
C PRO A 23 -7.13 67.20 -49.56
N ASP A 24 -6.68 66.04 -50.06
CA ASP A 24 -7.05 65.55 -51.41
C ASP A 24 -6.05 64.51 -51.98
N GLN A 25 -6.63 63.54 -52.71
CA GLN A 25 -6.07 62.72 -53.81
C GLN A 25 -5.55 61.29 -53.57
N ASN A 26 -5.90 60.45 -54.54
CA ASN A 26 -6.18 59.00 -54.55
C ASN A 26 -5.01 58.17 -55.20
N PRO A 27 -5.10 56.82 -55.29
CA PRO A 27 -3.96 55.85 -55.28
C PRO A 27 -3.47 55.43 -56.70
N PRO A 28 -2.46 54.54 -56.85
CA PRO A 28 -2.81 53.12 -57.07
C PRO A 28 -1.81 52.06 -56.57
N ASN A 29 -2.39 50.95 -56.10
CA ASN A 29 -2.19 49.57 -56.53
C ASN A 29 -0.81 48.86 -56.46
N SER A 30 -0.93 47.63 -55.97
CA SER A 30 -0.18 46.41 -56.33
C SER A 30 1.11 46.13 -55.55
N GLN A 31 1.08 45.08 -54.72
CA GLN A 31 1.59 43.75 -55.07
C GLN A 31 1.68 42.90 -53.80
N GLY A 32 1.21 41.66 -53.91
CA GLY A 32 1.07 40.73 -52.79
C GLY A 32 2.38 40.45 -52.06
N LYS A 33 2.32 40.49 -50.72
CA LYS A 33 3.30 39.83 -49.86
C LYS A 33 2.70 38.50 -49.39
N GLN A 34 3.15 37.41 -50.00
CA GLN A 34 3.02 36.09 -49.40
C GLN A 34 3.73 36.12 -48.04
N HIS A 35 2.98 35.85 -46.98
CA HIS A 35 3.52 35.71 -45.63
C HIS A 35 4.18 34.32 -45.52
N SER A 36 5.51 34.28 -45.60
CA SER A 36 6.31 33.12 -45.24
C SER A 36 6.36 33.00 -43.72
N GLY A 37 5.27 32.54 -43.11
CA GLY A 37 5.09 32.40 -41.67
C GLY A 37 4.42 31.08 -41.33
N GLY A 38 4.98 29.95 -41.78
CA GLY A 38 4.35 28.64 -41.64
C GLY A 38 5.27 27.46 -41.31
N ARG A 39 6.58 27.66 -41.18
CA ARG A 39 7.55 26.56 -40.96
C ARG A 39 8.02 26.40 -39.51
N ASN A 40 8.05 27.48 -38.72
CA ASN A 40 8.61 27.44 -37.37
C ASN A 40 7.64 26.84 -36.34
N TYR A 41 6.33 27.11 -36.46
CA TYR A 41 5.29 26.55 -35.58
C TYR A 41 5.12 25.04 -35.75
N ARG A 42 5.42 24.53 -36.95
CA ARG A 42 5.36 23.09 -37.24
C ARG A 42 6.49 22.35 -36.56
N LEU A 43 7.71 22.90 -36.60
CA LEU A 43 8.85 22.32 -35.93
C LEU A 43 8.71 22.39 -34.41
N THR A 44 8.25 23.52 -33.86
CA THR A 44 8.03 23.65 -32.41
C THR A 44 6.89 22.77 -31.91
N ALA A 45 5.79 22.61 -32.65
CA ALA A 45 4.71 21.68 -32.30
C ALA A 45 5.18 20.22 -32.33
N VAL A 46 6.01 19.85 -33.31
CA VAL A 46 6.64 18.52 -33.37
C VAL A 46 7.58 18.31 -32.18
N CYS A 47 8.44 19.29 -31.86
CA CYS A 47 9.34 19.19 -30.72
C CYS A 47 8.59 19.10 -29.37
N LEU A 48 7.55 19.90 -29.17
CA LEU A 48 6.73 19.84 -27.96
C LEU A 48 6.00 18.50 -27.85
N GLY A 49 5.46 17.97 -28.95
CA GLY A 49 4.84 16.64 -28.98
C GLY A 49 5.83 15.51 -28.68
N LEU A 50 7.06 15.58 -29.21
CA LEU A 50 8.10 14.60 -28.91
C LEU A 50 8.57 14.69 -27.45
N LEU A 51 8.68 15.90 -26.90
CA LEU A 51 9.03 16.09 -25.49
C LEU A 51 7.93 15.60 -24.55
N THR A 52 6.65 15.83 -24.86
CA THR A 52 5.55 15.31 -24.02
C THR A 52 5.47 13.79 -24.09
N ILE A 53 5.64 13.18 -25.27
CA ILE A 53 5.72 11.73 -25.40
C ILE A 53 6.91 11.18 -24.61
N LEU A 54 8.09 11.80 -24.71
CA LEU A 54 9.27 11.38 -23.94
C LEU A 54 8.99 11.46 -22.43
N LEU A 55 8.45 12.59 -21.94
CA LEU A 55 8.14 12.76 -20.53
C LEU A 55 7.09 11.76 -20.05
N LEU A 56 6.03 11.50 -20.83
CA LEU A 56 5.02 10.50 -20.50
C LEU A 56 5.62 9.09 -20.46
N THR A 57 6.45 8.72 -21.44
CA THR A 57 7.12 7.41 -21.43
C THR A 57 8.02 7.25 -20.21
N VAL A 58 8.79 8.28 -19.85
CA VAL A 58 9.63 8.30 -18.64
C VAL A 58 8.78 8.19 -17.38
N ILE A 59 7.69 8.96 -17.25
CA ILE A 59 6.78 8.89 -16.10
C ILE A 59 6.15 7.49 -16.01
N THR A 60 5.70 6.91 -17.11
CA THR A 60 5.14 5.54 -17.10
C THR A 60 6.19 4.49 -16.78
N ALA A 61 7.43 4.62 -17.28
CA ALA A 61 8.53 3.71 -16.99
C ALA A 61 8.96 3.81 -15.52
N ILE A 62 9.04 5.03 -14.98
CA ILE A 62 9.27 5.30 -13.56
C ILE A 62 8.11 4.72 -12.73
N GLY A 63 6.87 4.88 -13.16
CA GLY A 63 5.70 4.27 -12.55
C GLY A 63 5.79 2.75 -12.54
N ILE A 64 6.12 2.11 -13.66
CA ILE A 64 6.31 0.65 -13.77
C ILE A 64 7.50 0.20 -12.89
N TYR A 65 8.59 0.96 -12.86
CA TYR A 65 9.75 0.70 -12.00
C TYR A 65 9.38 0.76 -10.52
N TYR A 66 8.70 1.81 -10.06
CA TYR A 66 8.25 1.92 -8.67
C TYR A 66 7.18 0.89 -8.32
N ASN A 67 6.24 0.59 -9.23
CA ASN A 67 5.28 -0.49 -9.03
C ASN A 67 6.00 -1.85 -8.96
N GLY A 68 6.99 -2.12 -9.80
CA GLY A 68 7.78 -3.35 -9.77
C GLY A 68 8.65 -3.49 -8.52
N VAL A 69 9.14 -2.38 -7.95
CA VAL A 69 9.85 -2.35 -6.66
C VAL A 69 8.91 -2.55 -5.48
N GLN A 70 7.66 -2.06 -5.55
CA GLN A 70 6.64 -2.34 -4.52
C GLN A 70 6.04 -3.75 -4.64
N ASN A 71 6.13 -4.37 -5.83
CA ASN A 71 5.51 -5.66 -6.12
C ASN A 71 6.50 -6.84 -6.11
N ASN A 72 7.68 -6.66 -5.53
CA ASN A 72 8.61 -7.75 -5.25
C ASN A 72 9.08 -7.62 -3.79
N THR A 73 8.67 -8.61 -2.98
CA THR A 73 8.83 -8.73 -1.53
C THR A 73 7.94 -7.83 -0.67
N MET A 74 6.73 -8.32 -0.36
CA MET A 74 6.24 -8.18 1.01
C MET A 74 7.34 -8.74 1.91
N ASP A 75 8.12 -7.89 2.58
CA ASP A 75 9.43 -8.24 3.13
C ASP A 75 9.36 -9.47 4.05
N TRP A 76 9.80 -10.63 3.53
CA TRP A 76 9.94 -11.86 4.29
C TRP A 76 11.26 -11.79 5.05
N ILE A 77 11.23 -12.04 6.35
CA ILE A 77 12.41 -12.11 7.19
C ILE A 77 13.00 -13.51 7.06
N ARG A 78 14.29 -13.62 6.70
CA ARG A 78 14.97 -14.93 6.68
C ARG A 78 15.55 -15.23 8.06
N PHE A 79 15.27 -16.42 8.57
CA PHE A 79 15.92 -16.97 9.76
C PHE A 79 16.21 -18.46 9.49
N HIS A 80 17.50 -18.81 9.49
CA HIS A 80 18.00 -20.11 9.04
C HIS A 80 17.48 -20.53 7.65
N CYS A 81 16.78 -21.67 7.59
CA CYS A 81 16.27 -22.31 6.38
C CYS A 81 14.80 -21.95 6.09
N SER A 82 14.23 -20.97 6.80
CA SER A 82 12.85 -20.52 6.62
C SER A 82 12.78 -19.01 6.36
N CYS A 83 11.69 -18.61 5.73
CA CYS A 83 11.28 -17.23 5.50
C CYS A 83 9.96 -16.98 6.24
N TYR A 84 9.89 -15.86 6.96
CA TYR A 84 8.75 -15.50 7.80
C TYR A 84 8.11 -14.22 7.31
N TYR A 85 6.80 -14.22 7.14
CA TYR A 85 6.02 -13.00 6.92
C TYR A 85 5.35 -12.63 8.23
N VAL A 86 5.73 -11.47 8.77
CA VAL A 86 5.19 -10.92 10.01
C VAL A 86 4.13 -9.88 9.63
N SER A 87 2.86 -10.15 9.94
CA SER A 87 1.77 -9.32 9.44
C SER A 87 1.72 -7.94 10.09
N ASN A 88 1.24 -6.94 9.34
CA ASN A 88 0.85 -5.63 9.89
C ASN A 88 -0.67 -5.43 9.93
N GLU A 89 -1.42 -6.40 9.40
CA GLU A 89 -2.88 -6.47 9.50
C GLU A 89 -3.28 -7.47 10.58
N ILE A 90 -4.54 -7.43 10.98
CA ILE A 90 -5.16 -8.41 11.87
C ILE A 90 -6.19 -9.26 11.10
N LYS A 91 -6.27 -10.55 11.43
CA LYS A 91 -7.19 -11.52 10.85
C LYS A 91 -7.52 -12.61 11.87
N THR A 92 -8.65 -13.30 11.67
CA THR A 92 -8.92 -14.53 12.43
C THR A 92 -7.87 -15.60 12.13
N TRP A 93 -7.79 -16.65 12.94
CA TRP A 93 -6.82 -17.71 12.72
C TRP A 93 -6.98 -18.35 11.32
N SER A 94 -8.23 -18.65 10.94
CA SER A 94 -8.57 -19.26 9.64
C SER A 94 -8.22 -18.35 8.46
N GLU A 95 -8.57 -17.06 8.53
CA GLU A 95 -8.22 -16.08 7.49
C GLU A 95 -6.70 -15.87 7.38
N SER A 96 -5.99 -15.91 8.52
CA SER A 96 -4.53 -15.81 8.57
C SER A 96 -3.88 -17.00 7.84
N ARG A 97 -4.35 -18.22 8.12
CA ARG A 97 -3.90 -19.44 7.43
C ARG A 97 -4.17 -19.37 5.94
N GLN A 98 -5.36 -18.92 5.54
CA GLN A 98 -5.69 -18.72 4.13
C GLN A 98 -4.75 -17.71 3.46
N TYR A 99 -4.43 -16.61 4.15
CA TYR A 99 -3.49 -15.60 3.65
C TYR A 99 -2.11 -16.18 3.38
N CYS A 100 -1.58 -17.00 4.30
CA CYS A 100 -0.29 -17.66 4.15
C CYS A 100 -0.30 -18.65 2.98
N ARG A 101 -1.33 -19.49 2.90
CA ARG A 101 -1.49 -20.49 1.82
C ARG A 101 -1.56 -19.88 0.44
N ALA A 102 -2.26 -18.76 0.30
CA ALA A 102 -2.31 -18.00 -0.96
C ALA A 102 -0.93 -17.50 -1.44
N ARG A 103 0.10 -17.53 -0.59
CA ARG A 103 1.47 -17.08 -0.86
C ARG A 103 2.51 -18.21 -0.81
N GLY A 104 2.06 -19.47 -0.90
CA GLY A 104 2.93 -20.64 -0.87
C GLY A 104 3.63 -20.84 0.48
N ALA A 105 2.95 -20.46 1.55
CA ALA A 105 3.37 -20.61 2.94
C ALA A 105 2.23 -21.25 3.76
N ASP A 106 2.42 -21.46 5.06
CA ASP A 106 1.33 -21.72 6.01
C ASP A 106 1.55 -20.86 7.27
N LEU A 107 0.66 -20.91 8.26
CA LEU A 107 0.97 -20.35 9.58
C LEU A 107 2.21 -21.05 10.15
N VAL A 108 3.05 -20.30 10.87
CA VAL A 108 4.35 -20.80 11.33
C VAL A 108 4.25 -22.03 12.23
N ILE A 109 5.13 -23.01 11.99
CA ILE A 109 5.30 -24.19 12.84
C ILE A 109 6.60 -24.02 13.60
N ILE A 110 6.54 -24.00 14.93
CA ILE A 110 7.73 -23.72 15.74
C ILE A 110 8.42 -25.04 16.09
N ASN A 111 9.51 -25.31 15.39
CA ASN A 111 10.21 -26.60 15.42
C ASN A 111 11.43 -26.62 16.36
N SER A 112 11.85 -25.47 16.88
CA SER A 112 13.03 -25.37 17.73
C SER A 112 12.93 -24.28 18.78
N LYS A 113 13.78 -24.38 19.80
CA LYS A 113 13.93 -23.36 20.83
C LYS A 113 14.44 -22.04 20.23
N GLU A 114 15.39 -22.13 19.31
CA GLU A 114 16.00 -20.99 18.65
C GLU A 114 14.99 -20.23 17.81
N GLU A 115 14.11 -20.96 17.11
CA GLU A 115 12.98 -20.39 16.38
C GLU A 115 11.96 -19.75 17.31
N GLN A 116 11.57 -20.40 18.41
CA GLN A 116 10.70 -19.80 19.42
C GLN A 116 11.27 -18.47 19.94
N MET A 117 12.56 -18.45 20.28
CA MET A 117 13.24 -17.25 20.78
C MET A 117 13.35 -16.15 19.70
N PHE A 118 13.48 -16.50 18.43
CA PHE A 118 13.44 -15.55 17.34
C PHE A 118 12.03 -14.94 17.18
N LEU A 119 10.99 -15.78 17.27
CA LEU A 119 9.61 -15.37 17.04
C LEU A 119 8.98 -14.63 18.23
N SER A 120 9.49 -14.80 19.45
CA SER A 120 8.99 -14.12 20.65
C SER A 120 9.13 -12.59 20.59
N GLY A 121 10.04 -12.07 19.76
CA GLY A 121 10.12 -10.65 19.43
C GLY A 121 8.90 -10.11 18.68
N PHE A 122 8.08 -10.99 18.10
CA PHE A 122 6.87 -10.69 17.36
C PHE A 122 5.62 -11.08 18.16
N GLN A 123 5.34 -10.31 19.21
CA GLN A 123 4.25 -10.56 20.15
C GLN A 123 2.85 -10.38 19.54
N ASN A 124 1.86 -11.02 20.16
CA ASN A 124 0.42 -10.99 19.87
C ASN A 124 0.08 -11.48 18.46
N ARG A 125 0.53 -12.69 18.14
CA ARG A 125 0.42 -13.26 16.78
C ARG A 125 -0.01 -14.70 16.77
N TRP A 126 -0.94 -15.02 15.88
CA TRP A 126 -1.29 -16.40 15.56
C TRP A 126 -0.09 -17.20 15.08
N ILE A 127 0.01 -18.43 15.58
CA ILE A 127 0.90 -19.48 15.10
C ILE A 127 0.07 -20.64 14.54
N GLY A 128 0.71 -21.57 13.84
CA GLY A 128 0.05 -22.66 13.13
C GLY A 128 -0.36 -23.82 14.03
N LEU A 129 -0.91 -23.57 15.21
CA LEU A 129 -1.25 -24.59 16.21
C LEU A 129 -2.70 -24.41 16.69
N THR A 130 -3.47 -25.49 16.75
CA THR A 130 -4.89 -25.52 17.13
C THR A 130 -5.30 -26.89 17.66
N ASP A 131 -6.30 -26.95 18.53
CA ASP A 131 -6.99 -28.18 18.99
C ASP A 131 -8.49 -28.19 18.67
N ASP A 132 -8.96 -27.31 17.77
CA ASP A 132 -10.37 -27.20 17.32
C ASP A 132 -10.97 -28.53 16.79
N ASP A 133 -10.11 -29.44 16.30
CA ASP A 133 -10.53 -30.78 15.88
C ASP A 133 -10.92 -31.69 17.08
N GLU A 134 -10.18 -31.59 18.19
CA GLU A 134 -10.30 -32.44 19.39
C GLU A 134 -9.64 -31.74 20.58
N GLU A 135 -10.47 -31.18 21.48
CA GLU A 135 -10.07 -30.45 22.69
C GLU A 135 -8.93 -31.14 23.46
N GLY A 136 -7.88 -30.39 23.77
CA GLY A 136 -6.68 -30.87 24.45
C GLY A 136 -5.68 -31.63 23.56
N THR A 137 -6.02 -31.89 22.29
CA THR A 137 -5.14 -32.53 21.29
C THR A 137 -4.65 -31.53 20.25
N TRP A 138 -3.64 -30.76 20.65
CA TRP A 138 -3.02 -29.73 19.82
C TRP A 138 -2.29 -30.30 18.59
N LYS A 139 -2.62 -29.76 17.41
CA LYS A 139 -2.03 -30.12 16.11
C LYS A 139 -1.50 -28.90 15.39
N TRP A 140 -0.37 -29.10 14.73
CA TRP A 140 0.18 -28.12 13.81
C TRP A 140 -0.60 -28.10 12.48
N VAL A 141 -0.47 -27.02 11.72
CA VAL A 141 -1.13 -26.86 10.42
C VAL A 141 -0.67 -27.85 9.35
N ASP A 142 0.40 -28.61 9.57
CA ASP A 142 0.83 -29.74 8.74
C ASP A 142 0.20 -31.09 9.14
N GLY A 143 -0.59 -31.09 10.22
CA GLY A 143 -1.29 -32.25 10.77
C GLY A 143 -0.50 -33.03 11.84
N THR A 144 0.72 -32.62 12.16
CA THR A 144 1.51 -33.27 13.22
C THR A 144 1.00 -32.88 14.61
N THR A 145 1.00 -33.83 15.55
CA THR A 145 0.60 -33.57 16.94
C THR A 145 1.72 -32.88 17.71
N LEU A 146 1.36 -31.91 18.56
CA LEU A 146 2.30 -31.25 19.46
C LEU A 146 2.85 -32.25 20.49
N ILE A 147 4.17 -32.34 20.61
CA ILE A 147 4.84 -33.15 21.64
C ILE A 147 5.14 -32.31 22.88
N THR A 148 5.74 -31.14 22.67
CA THR A 148 6.09 -30.18 23.73
C THR A 148 5.82 -28.78 23.21
N GLY A 149 5.12 -27.97 24.01
CA GLY A 149 4.80 -26.58 23.68
C GLY A 149 5.59 -25.57 24.51
N TYR A 150 5.55 -24.32 24.06
CA TYR A 150 6.14 -23.17 24.73
C TYR A 150 5.07 -22.30 25.42
N TRP A 151 4.11 -22.96 26.05
CA TRP A 151 3.02 -22.34 26.80
C TRP A 151 3.53 -21.46 27.94
N ARG A 152 2.93 -20.28 28.09
CA ARG A 152 3.15 -19.46 29.29
C ARG A 152 2.55 -20.16 30.51
N SER A 153 2.95 -19.71 31.70
CA SER A 153 2.49 -20.31 32.95
C SER A 153 0.96 -20.29 33.05
N GLY A 154 0.36 -21.47 33.22
CA GLY A 154 -1.08 -21.64 33.36
C GLY A 154 -1.83 -21.90 32.06
N GLN A 155 -1.14 -21.95 30.91
CA GLN A 155 -1.74 -22.20 29.61
C GLN A 155 -1.39 -23.60 29.04
N PRO A 156 -2.20 -24.12 28.10
CA PRO A 156 -3.52 -23.62 27.70
C PRO A 156 -4.56 -23.82 28.81
N ASP A 157 -5.51 -22.89 28.95
CA ASP A 157 -6.54 -22.89 30.00
C ASP A 157 -7.98 -23.02 29.49
N ASP A 158 -8.16 -23.11 28.17
CA ASP A 158 -9.43 -23.28 27.48
C ASP A 158 -10.48 -22.23 27.94
N TRP A 159 -10.04 -20.98 28.08
CA TRP A 159 -10.85 -19.93 28.68
C TRP A 159 -12.00 -19.47 27.76
N TYR A 160 -13.16 -20.13 27.89
CA TYR A 160 -14.32 -19.99 27.00
C TYR A 160 -14.12 -20.61 25.62
N ASN A 161 -13.60 -21.85 25.54
CA ASN A 161 -13.44 -22.60 24.30
C ASN A 161 -12.40 -21.95 23.38
N GLU A 162 -11.15 -21.93 23.84
CA GLU A 162 -10.04 -21.27 23.15
C GLU A 162 -9.19 -22.28 22.39
N ASP A 163 -9.43 -22.44 21.08
CA ASP A 163 -8.86 -23.58 20.35
C ASP A 163 -7.67 -23.23 19.44
N CYS A 164 -7.15 -22.00 19.48
CA CYS A 164 -6.09 -21.52 18.57
C CYS A 164 -4.92 -20.89 19.32
N ALA A 165 -3.69 -21.26 19.01
CA ALA A 165 -2.53 -20.75 19.75
C ALA A 165 -1.94 -19.46 19.14
N ALA A 166 -1.50 -18.57 20.01
CA ALA A 166 -0.79 -17.35 19.68
C ALA A 166 0.44 -17.16 20.58
N ILE A 167 1.48 -16.52 20.03
CA ILE A 167 2.53 -15.91 20.84
C ILE A 167 1.94 -14.64 21.47
N GLN A 168 1.94 -14.56 22.79
CA GLN A 168 1.52 -13.37 23.55
C GLN A 168 2.72 -12.57 24.05
N LYS A 169 2.45 -11.33 24.45
CA LYS A 169 3.41 -10.53 25.21
C LYS A 169 3.64 -11.14 26.60
N GLU A 170 4.83 -11.68 26.82
CA GLU A 170 5.26 -12.24 28.10
C GLU A 170 6.65 -11.74 28.50
N MET A 171 7.02 -11.90 29.78
CA MET A 171 8.38 -11.60 30.24
C MET A 171 9.39 -12.65 29.77
N SER A 172 8.93 -13.88 29.52
CA SER A 172 9.76 -14.95 28.99
C SER A 172 9.73 -14.92 27.47
N ASP A 173 10.90 -14.87 26.85
CA ASP A 173 11.04 -15.08 25.41
C ASP A 173 10.77 -16.55 25.03
N LEU A 174 10.92 -17.47 25.98
CA LEU A 174 10.77 -18.90 25.72
C LEU A 174 9.33 -19.34 25.93
N TYR A 175 8.69 -19.01 27.04
CA TYR A 175 7.36 -19.49 27.42
C TYR A 175 6.33 -18.37 27.27
N SER A 176 5.72 -18.27 26.09
CA SER A 176 4.89 -17.13 25.69
C SER A 176 3.62 -17.51 24.92
N TRP A 177 3.33 -18.80 24.73
CA TRP A 177 2.10 -19.20 24.04
C TRP A 177 0.88 -19.12 24.93
N ASN A 178 -0.24 -18.79 24.32
CA ASN A 178 -1.59 -18.76 24.87
C ASN A 178 -2.52 -19.31 23.80
N ASP A 179 -3.44 -20.17 24.19
CA ASP A 179 -4.65 -20.46 23.44
C ASP A 179 -5.57 -19.24 23.46
N ALA A 180 -6.29 -19.00 22.38
CA ALA A 180 -7.24 -17.90 22.27
C ALA A 180 -8.39 -18.30 21.36
N SER A 181 -9.56 -17.68 21.54
CA SER A 181 -10.67 -17.89 20.62
C SER A 181 -10.24 -17.66 19.16
N CYS A 182 -10.37 -18.68 18.31
CA CYS A 182 -9.99 -18.64 16.89
C CYS A 182 -10.66 -17.51 16.09
N SER A 183 -11.80 -17.02 16.60
CA SER A 183 -12.61 -15.94 16.00
C SER A 183 -12.07 -14.53 16.24
N VAL A 184 -11.09 -14.37 17.14
CA VAL A 184 -10.46 -13.08 17.40
C VAL A 184 -9.54 -12.69 16.24
N ALA A 185 -9.59 -11.42 15.85
CA ALA A 185 -8.67 -10.88 14.86
C ALA A 185 -7.41 -10.34 15.54
N ILE A 186 -6.28 -10.99 15.34
CA ILE A 186 -4.95 -10.51 15.74
C ILE A 186 -3.96 -10.64 14.57
N HIS A 187 -2.75 -10.17 14.78
CA HIS A 187 -1.67 -10.35 13.82
C HIS A 187 -1.30 -11.84 13.67
N TRP A 188 -0.52 -12.19 12.67
CA TRP A 188 -0.10 -13.57 12.43
C TRP A 188 1.31 -13.63 11.85
N ILE A 189 1.86 -14.85 11.82
CA ILE A 189 3.15 -15.14 11.20
C ILE A 189 2.96 -16.27 10.19
N CYS A 190 3.34 -16.03 8.94
CA CYS A 190 3.47 -17.11 7.96
C CYS A 190 4.90 -17.62 7.92
N GLU A 191 5.08 -18.89 7.57
CA GLU A 191 6.37 -19.51 7.33
C GLU A 191 6.37 -20.28 6.00
N LYS A 192 7.49 -20.23 5.29
CA LYS A 192 7.82 -21.12 4.19
C LYS A 192 9.31 -21.45 4.18
N THR A 193 9.68 -22.56 3.56
CA THR A 193 11.08 -22.91 3.33
C THR A 193 11.78 -21.82 2.50
N ALA A 194 12.97 -21.41 2.93
CA ALA A 194 13.80 -20.49 2.19
C ALA A 194 14.31 -21.16 0.91
N PRO A 195 14.38 -20.45 -0.23
CA PRO A 195 15.05 -20.96 -1.42
C PRO A 195 16.52 -21.25 -1.10
N LEU A 196 17.01 -22.37 -1.63
CA LEU A 196 18.41 -22.82 -1.53
C LEU A 196 19.36 -21.80 -2.15
#